data_AF-A0A078JYP0-F1
#
_entry.id   AF-A0A078JYP0-F1
#
_cell.length_a   1.000
_cell.length_b   1.000
_cell.length_c   1.000
_cell.angle_alpha   90.00
_cell.angle_beta   90.00
_cell.angle_gamma   90.00
#
_symmetry.space_group_name_H-M   'P 1'
#
loop_
_entity.id
_entity.type
_entity.pdbx_description
1 polymer ?
#
loop_
_entity_poly.entity_id
_entity_poly.type
_entity_poly.pdbx_seq_one_letter_code
_entity_poly.pdbx_strand_id
1 'polypeptide(L)'
;MAMIGLFGVLIAFIFFLVFQCFFVCKKSHNVALLENWPFLGMLPGILFNLPRIFDWLSEVHEANDMTFAFKGPWFSGTDMLFTVDPRNINHMLSSNFPNYPKGPEFKKIFEILGDGIVAADMELWEDLRKSGHALFHHQNFLKLTVSSTTSKLKNDLVPLLDQAAEENIVIDLQDVFQRFMFDTASILMTGYDQMSLSIEMPEVEFSEAADFAEEALFYRHLKPVILWRLQNLIGVGVESKMRTASEFFNSMFAKIISTRRKEEKSGGKKEQTINAEGTPQAQLSLGSSGFFLSILKL
;
A
#
# COMPACT_ATOMS: atom_id res chain seq x y z
N MET A 1 -19.63 29.95 36.60
CA MET A 1 -18.21 30.21 36.98
C MET A 1 -17.44 28.93 37.33
N ALA A 2 -18.05 27.87 37.90
CA ALA A 2 -17.35 26.62 38.23
C ALA A 2 -16.80 25.82 37.01
N MET A 3 -17.47 25.86 35.86
CA MET A 3 -17.05 25.14 34.65
C MET A 3 -15.72 25.64 34.04
N ILE A 4 -15.41 26.93 34.21
CA ILE A 4 -14.18 27.54 33.69
C ILE A 4 -12.97 27.07 34.52
N GLY A 5 -13.15 26.89 35.83
CA GLY A 5 -12.11 26.35 36.72
C GLY A 5 -11.79 24.89 36.43
N LEU A 6 -12.81 24.06 36.14
CA LEU A 6 -12.61 22.65 35.80
C LEU A 6 -11.80 22.47 34.51
N PHE A 7 -12.07 23.31 33.50
CA PHE A 7 -11.35 23.29 32.23
C PHE A 7 -9.88 23.70 32.41
N GLY A 8 -9.61 24.71 33.24
CA GLY A 8 -8.24 25.13 33.58
C GLY A 8 -7.44 24.05 34.32
N VAL A 9 -8.08 23.33 35.25
CA VAL A 9 -7.45 22.20 35.95
C VAL A 9 -7.17 21.05 34.99
N LEU A 10 -8.08 20.75 34.06
CA LEU A 10 -7.89 19.71 33.06
C LEU A 10 -6.71 20.05 32.12
N ILE A 11 -6.61 21.30 31.67
CA ILE A 11 -5.49 21.79 30.86
C ILE A 11 -4.17 21.70 31.64
N ALA A 12 -4.13 22.18 32.88
CA ALA A 12 -2.93 22.11 33.72
C ALA A 12 -2.49 20.67 33.99
N PHE A 13 -3.44 19.75 34.17
CA PHE A 13 -3.17 18.32 34.31
C PHE A 13 -2.62 17.72 33.02
N ILE A 14 -3.17 18.08 31.85
CA ILE A 14 -2.63 17.67 30.55
C ILE A 14 -1.20 18.20 30.37
N PHE A 15 -0.94 19.47 30.68
CA PHE A 15 0.41 20.03 30.62
C PHE A 15 1.38 19.37 31.60
N PHE A 16 0.92 19.03 32.82
CA PHE A 16 1.71 18.30 33.79
C PHE A 16 2.03 16.88 33.30
N LEU A 17 1.07 16.18 32.69
CA LEU A 17 1.30 14.89 32.05
C LEU A 17 2.29 15.01 30.89
N VAL A 18 2.11 15.98 29.99
CA VAL A 18 3.05 16.24 28.88
C VAL A 18 4.45 16.59 29.39
N PHE A 19 4.56 17.35 30.47
CA PHE A 19 5.81 17.71 31.11
C PHE A 19 6.48 16.48 31.75
N GLN A 20 5.74 15.67 32.50
CA GLN A 20 6.21 14.37 33.01
C GLN A 20 6.66 13.47 31.84
N CYS A 21 5.90 13.43 30.74
CA CYS A 21 6.28 12.69 29.54
C CYS A 21 7.62 13.15 28.99
N PHE A 22 7.78 14.47 28.81
CA PHE A 22 9.03 15.05 28.33
C PHE A 22 10.24 14.69 29.20
N PHE A 23 10.09 14.72 30.53
CA PHE A 23 11.18 14.38 31.45
C PHE A 23 11.49 12.88 31.53
N VAL A 24 10.48 12.01 31.43
CA VAL A 24 10.68 10.55 31.34
C VAL A 24 11.39 10.19 30.03
N CYS A 25 10.97 10.78 28.91
CA CYS A 25 11.64 10.63 27.61
C CYS A 25 13.10 11.11 27.63
N LYS A 26 13.39 12.22 28.33
CA LYS A 26 14.74 12.80 28.40
C LYS A 26 15.70 12.02 29.32
N LYS A 27 15.17 11.31 30.33
CA LYS A 27 15.99 10.53 31.28
C LYS A 27 16.40 9.16 30.73
N SER A 28 15.70 8.68 29.70
CA SER A 28 15.93 7.38 29.05
C SER A 28 16.83 7.52 27.83
N HIS A 29 18.08 7.98 28.03
CA HIS A 29 19.12 7.87 27.00
C HIS A 29 19.60 6.42 26.79
N ASN A 30 19.17 5.50 27.66
CA ASN A 30 19.29 4.05 27.49
C ASN A 30 17.87 3.48 27.42
N VAL A 31 17.35 3.45 26.20
CA VAL A 31 15.97 3.11 25.85
C VAL A 31 15.53 1.82 26.54
N ALA A 32 14.56 1.92 27.45
CA ALA A 32 13.70 0.79 27.78
C ALA A 32 12.89 0.48 26.51
N LEU A 33 13.39 -0.48 25.71
CA LEU A 33 12.92 -0.84 24.36
C LEU A 33 11.41 -1.05 24.24
N LEU A 34 10.72 -1.28 25.35
CA LEU A 34 9.29 -1.62 25.42
C LEU A 34 8.55 -0.93 26.60
N GLU A 35 8.88 0.31 26.92
CA GLU A 35 8.22 1.02 28.03
C GLU A 35 6.72 1.24 27.78
N ASN A 36 5.89 0.80 28.73
CA ASN A 36 4.44 0.87 28.64
C ASN A 36 3.90 2.06 29.45
N TRP A 37 3.36 3.05 28.74
CA TRP A 37 2.88 4.30 29.30
C TRP A 37 1.42 4.21 29.76
N PRO A 38 1.05 4.92 30.84
CA PRO A 38 -0.36 5.05 31.24
C PRO A 38 -1.21 5.56 30.09
N PHE A 39 -2.34 4.89 29.81
CA PHE A 39 -3.31 5.17 28.74
C PHE A 39 -2.80 5.03 27.29
N LEU A 40 -1.54 5.37 27.00
CA LEU A 40 -0.97 5.38 25.65
C LEU A 40 -0.30 4.06 25.27
N GLY A 41 -0.11 3.13 26.21
CA GLY A 41 0.57 1.89 25.91
C GLY A 41 2.02 2.14 25.53
N MET A 42 2.53 1.35 24.59
CA MET A 42 3.89 1.45 24.06
C MET A 42 3.96 2.35 22.81
N LEU A 43 2.85 2.98 22.41
CA LEU A 43 2.76 3.86 21.23
C LEU A 43 3.78 5.02 21.26
N PRO A 44 4.04 5.71 22.39
CA PRO A 44 5.03 6.78 22.42
C PRO A 44 6.43 6.30 22.01
N GLY A 45 6.82 5.10 22.44
CA GLY A 45 8.11 4.49 22.08
C GLY A 45 8.26 4.32 20.57
N ILE A 46 7.21 3.87 19.88
CA ILE A 46 7.18 3.79 18.41
C ILE A 46 7.32 5.20 17.80
N LEU A 47 6.53 6.17 18.27
CA LEU A 47 6.53 7.53 17.71
C LEU A 47 7.90 8.22 17.81
N PHE A 48 8.60 8.05 18.93
CA PHE A 48 9.96 8.60 19.10
C PHE A 48 10.99 7.92 18.20
N ASN A 49 10.77 6.66 17.85
CA ASN A 49 11.69 5.88 17.02
C ASN A 49 11.26 5.79 15.54
N LEU A 50 10.17 6.44 15.12
CA LEU A 50 9.68 6.42 13.73
C LEU A 50 10.77 6.72 12.68
N PRO A 51 11.66 7.72 12.85
CA PRO A 51 12.71 7.99 11.87
C PRO A 51 13.74 6.86 11.69
N ARG A 52 13.82 5.93 12.65
CA ARG A 52 14.71 4.76 12.67
C ARG A 52 13.96 3.48 12.97
N ILE A 53 12.71 3.38 12.51
CA ILE A 53 11.77 2.33 12.95
C ILE A 53 12.34 0.93 12.70
N PHE A 54 13.03 0.72 11.58
CA PHE A 54 13.61 -0.58 11.24
C PHE A 54 14.79 -0.95 12.15
N ASP A 55 15.71 -0.02 12.40
CA ASP A 55 16.84 -0.24 13.33
C ASP A 55 16.32 -0.54 14.74
N TRP A 56 15.37 0.29 15.21
CA TRP A 56 14.74 0.12 16.51
C TRP A 56 14.00 -1.22 16.62
N LEU A 57 13.23 -1.62 15.60
CA LEU A 57 12.58 -2.93 15.60
C LEU A 57 13.60 -4.06 15.68
N SER A 58 14.73 -3.99 14.97
CA SER A 58 15.80 -4.99 15.07
C SER A 58 16.37 -5.07 16.49
N GLU A 59 16.73 -3.94 17.10
CA GLU A 59 17.22 -3.86 18.49
C GLU A 59 16.22 -4.47 19.49
N VAL A 60 14.92 -4.16 19.32
CA VAL A 60 13.85 -4.72 20.15
C VAL A 60 13.77 -6.25 20.00
N HIS A 61 13.82 -6.77 18.77
CA HIS A 61 13.76 -8.22 18.54
C HIS A 61 14.99 -8.93 19.11
N GLU A 62 16.19 -8.36 18.97
CA GLU A 62 17.43 -8.89 19.55
C GLU A 62 17.36 -8.96 21.07
N ALA A 63 16.77 -7.96 21.73
CA ALA A 63 16.61 -7.93 23.17
C ALA A 63 15.51 -8.85 23.73
N ASN A 64 14.60 -9.35 22.87
CA ASN A 64 13.41 -10.12 23.29
C ASN A 64 13.34 -11.50 22.61
N ASP A 65 14.48 -12.15 22.38
CA ASP A 65 14.55 -13.50 21.78
C ASP A 65 13.70 -13.63 20.50
N MET A 66 13.79 -12.64 19.60
CA MET A 66 13.09 -12.55 18.31
C MET A 66 11.57 -12.37 18.37
N THR A 67 10.94 -12.23 19.55
CA THR A 67 9.48 -12.08 19.65
C THR A 67 9.08 -11.16 20.79
N PHE A 68 8.28 -10.13 20.53
CA PHE A 68 7.78 -9.24 21.57
C PHE A 68 6.30 -8.88 21.38
N ALA A 69 5.64 -8.59 22.51
CA ALA A 69 4.26 -8.10 22.51
C ALA A 69 4.24 -6.58 22.59
N PHE A 70 3.54 -5.95 21.65
CA PHE A 70 3.20 -4.54 21.69
C PHE A 70 1.84 -4.34 22.35
N LYS A 71 1.79 -3.41 23.29
CA LYS A 71 0.55 -2.97 23.95
C LYS A 71 0.15 -1.60 23.42
N GLY A 72 -1.00 -1.55 22.78
CA GLY A 72 -1.55 -0.31 22.25
C GLY A 72 -2.13 0.60 23.34
N PRO A 73 -2.61 1.81 22.97
CA PRO A 73 -3.38 2.64 23.88
C PRO A 73 -4.60 1.90 24.43
N TRP A 74 -5.04 2.26 25.64
CA TRP A 74 -6.21 1.63 26.26
C TRP A 74 -7.45 1.74 25.37
N PHE A 75 -8.23 0.66 25.33
CA PHE A 75 -9.47 0.53 24.54
C PHE A 75 -9.30 0.71 23.02
N SER A 76 -8.06 0.75 22.51
CA SER A 76 -7.81 0.85 21.06
C SER A 76 -7.94 -0.50 20.33
N GLY A 77 -7.75 -1.62 21.05
CA GLY A 77 -7.69 -2.95 20.45
C GLY A 77 -6.45 -3.17 19.56
N THR A 78 -5.40 -2.37 19.73
CA THR A 78 -4.19 -2.39 18.88
C THR A 78 -3.03 -3.17 19.51
N ASP A 79 -3.33 -4.15 20.37
CA ASP A 79 -2.32 -5.08 20.87
C ASP A 79 -1.83 -5.97 19.73
N MET A 80 -0.52 -6.10 19.58
CA MET A 80 0.10 -6.86 18.49
C MET A 80 1.21 -7.75 19.02
N LEU A 81 1.44 -8.87 18.35
CA LEU A 81 2.61 -9.71 18.57
C LEU A 81 3.54 -9.58 17.37
N PHE A 82 4.76 -9.13 17.60
CA PHE A 82 5.81 -9.02 16.60
C PHE A 82 6.76 -10.19 16.76
N THR A 83 7.09 -10.86 15.66
CA THR A 83 7.99 -12.01 15.68
C THR A 83 8.82 -12.06 14.40
N VAL A 84 10.11 -12.32 14.57
CA VAL A 84 11.05 -12.69 13.49
C VAL A 84 11.55 -14.12 13.65
N ASP A 85 10.99 -14.89 14.59
CA ASP A 85 11.35 -16.30 14.79
C ASP A 85 10.79 -17.16 13.63
N PRO A 86 11.65 -17.85 12.86
CA PRO A 86 11.22 -18.69 11.75
C PRO A 86 10.20 -19.76 12.13
N ARG A 87 10.23 -20.26 13.38
CA ARG A 87 9.29 -21.26 13.88
C ARG A 87 7.89 -20.68 14.02
N ASN A 88 7.78 -19.47 14.55
CA ASN A 88 6.51 -18.75 14.67
C ASN A 88 5.97 -18.36 13.29
N ILE A 89 6.83 -17.88 12.40
CA ILE A 89 6.46 -17.56 11.02
C ILE A 89 5.94 -18.79 10.28
N ASN A 90 6.63 -19.93 10.37
CA ASN A 90 6.17 -21.19 9.79
C ASN A 90 4.84 -21.65 10.40
N HIS A 91 4.69 -21.49 11.72
CA HIS A 91 3.44 -21.83 12.40
C HIS A 91 2.26 -21.01 11.85
N MET A 92 2.42 -19.69 11.80
CA MET A 92 1.38 -18.74 11.39
C MET A 92 1.06 -18.80 9.90
N LEU A 93 2.08 -18.89 9.04
CA LEU A 93 1.93 -18.74 7.59
C LEU A 93 1.86 -20.08 6.84
N SER A 94 2.09 -21.20 7.51
CA SER A 94 2.06 -22.53 6.88
C SER A 94 1.25 -23.53 7.68
N SER A 95 1.76 -24.03 8.81
CA SER A 95 1.17 -25.20 9.46
C SER A 95 -0.18 -24.94 10.14
N ASN A 96 -0.50 -23.68 10.46
CA ASN A 96 -1.69 -23.31 11.21
C ASN A 96 -2.39 -22.05 10.66
N PHE A 97 -2.19 -21.75 9.36
CA PHE A 97 -2.69 -20.54 8.70
C PHE A 97 -4.19 -20.22 8.91
N PRO A 98 -5.13 -21.19 8.86
CA PRO A 98 -6.55 -20.90 9.05
C PRO A 98 -6.91 -20.26 10.41
N ASN A 99 -6.03 -20.37 11.42
CA ASN A 99 -6.23 -19.79 12.74
C ASN A 99 -5.69 -18.34 12.86
N TYR A 100 -5.13 -17.78 11.79
CA TYR A 100 -4.60 -16.41 11.75
C TYR A 100 -5.27 -15.56 10.66
N PRO A 101 -6.60 -15.36 10.69
CA PRO A 101 -7.27 -14.44 9.78
C PRO A 101 -6.80 -13.00 10.04
N LYS A 102 -6.84 -12.14 9.02
CA LYS A 102 -6.52 -10.72 9.16
C LYS A 102 -7.57 -10.00 10.01
N GLY A 103 -8.83 -10.38 9.82
CA GLY A 103 -9.95 -9.95 10.62
C GLY A 103 -10.53 -8.58 10.22
N PRO A 104 -11.64 -8.19 10.87
CA PRO A 104 -12.41 -7.02 10.50
C PRO A 104 -11.68 -5.69 10.72
N GLU A 105 -10.76 -5.60 11.68
CA GLU A 105 -9.97 -4.38 11.89
C GLU A 105 -8.98 -4.14 10.75
N PHE A 106 -8.32 -5.20 10.27
CA PHE A 106 -7.48 -5.11 9.08
C PHE A 106 -8.29 -4.65 7.87
N LYS A 107 -9.46 -5.26 7.64
CA LYS A 107 -10.35 -4.89 6.54
C LYS A 107 -10.79 -3.42 6.59
N LYS A 108 -11.03 -2.86 7.78
CA LYS A 108 -11.36 -1.42 7.94
C LYS A 108 -10.20 -0.51 7.54
N ILE A 109 -8.97 -0.89 7.90
CA ILE A 109 -7.78 -0.10 7.56
C ILE A 109 -7.61 -0.10 6.04
N PHE A 110 -7.71 -1.28 5.41
CA PHE A 110 -7.50 -1.50 3.98
C PHE A 110 -8.77 -1.36 3.13
N GLU A 111 -9.78 -0.61 3.58
CA GLU A 111 -11.09 -0.51 2.90
C GLU A 111 -11.00 -0.04 1.44
N ILE A 112 -9.95 0.73 1.09
CA ILE A 112 -9.69 1.20 -0.27
C ILE A 112 -9.46 0.04 -1.27
N LEU A 113 -9.03 -1.12 -0.78
CA LEU A 113 -8.75 -2.31 -1.59
C LEU A 113 -9.99 -3.19 -1.81
N GLY A 114 -11.16 -2.83 -1.23
CA GLY A 114 -12.37 -3.63 -1.36
C GLY A 114 -12.23 -5.02 -0.73
N ASP A 115 -12.80 -6.05 -1.38
CA ASP A 115 -12.61 -7.45 -0.98
C ASP A 115 -11.46 -8.12 -1.76
N GLY A 116 -10.57 -7.33 -2.39
CA GLY A 116 -9.44 -7.83 -3.15
C GLY A 116 -8.49 -8.69 -2.30
N ILE A 117 -7.59 -9.43 -2.96
CA ILE A 117 -6.77 -10.49 -2.33
C ILE A 117 -5.95 -10.05 -1.09
N VAL A 118 -5.64 -8.76 -0.98
CA VAL A 118 -4.92 -8.19 0.18
C VAL A 118 -5.83 -8.10 1.42
N ALA A 119 -7.10 -7.74 1.23
CA ALA A 119 -8.08 -7.53 2.30
C ALA A 119 -9.00 -8.75 2.55
N ALA A 120 -9.10 -9.67 1.58
CA ALA A 120 -9.85 -10.91 1.72
C ALA A 120 -9.31 -11.82 2.84
N ASP A 121 -10.23 -12.57 3.44
CA ASP A 121 -9.95 -13.62 4.43
C ASP A 121 -10.61 -14.94 4.01
N MET A 122 -10.12 -16.05 4.57
CA MET A 122 -10.74 -17.39 4.48
C MET A 122 -10.98 -17.87 3.04
N GLU A 123 -12.20 -18.36 2.74
CA GLU A 123 -12.57 -18.97 1.46
C GLU A 123 -12.40 -18.02 0.28
N LEU A 124 -12.81 -16.75 0.42
CA LEU A 124 -12.63 -15.76 -0.63
C LEU A 124 -11.15 -15.55 -0.96
N TRP A 125 -10.30 -15.45 0.07
CA TRP A 125 -8.86 -15.33 -0.14
C TRP A 125 -8.29 -16.56 -0.85
N GLU A 126 -8.72 -17.77 -0.45
CA GLU A 126 -8.28 -19.02 -1.05
C GLU A 126 -8.66 -19.10 -2.54
N ASP A 127 -9.89 -18.73 -2.88
CA ASP A 127 -10.38 -18.70 -4.25
C ASP A 127 -9.64 -17.69 -5.11
N LEU A 128 -9.44 -16.47 -4.60
CA LEU A 128 -8.63 -15.43 -5.26
C LEU A 128 -7.18 -15.87 -5.44
N ARG A 129 -6.61 -16.56 -4.45
CA ARG A 129 -5.22 -17.04 -4.48
C ARG A 129 -5.02 -18.17 -5.49
N LYS A 130 -5.90 -19.18 -5.50
CA LYS A 130 -5.89 -20.27 -6.50
C LYS A 130 -6.05 -19.71 -7.90
N SER A 131 -6.99 -18.79 -8.05
CA SER A 131 -7.26 -18.04 -9.26
C SER A 131 -5.99 -17.34 -9.77
N GLY A 132 -5.41 -16.44 -8.96
CA GLY A 132 -4.20 -15.72 -9.31
C GLY A 132 -3.04 -16.67 -9.63
N HIS A 133 -2.85 -17.72 -8.84
CA HIS A 133 -1.80 -18.71 -9.09
C HIS A 133 -1.94 -19.36 -10.48
N ALA A 134 -3.13 -19.83 -10.85
CA ALA A 134 -3.38 -20.43 -12.17
C ALA A 134 -3.05 -19.45 -13.33
N LEU A 135 -3.38 -18.18 -13.16
CA LEU A 135 -3.12 -17.12 -14.13
C LEU A 135 -1.62 -16.79 -14.25
N PHE A 136 -0.94 -16.55 -13.13
CA PHE A 136 0.48 -16.17 -13.13
C PHE A 136 1.38 -17.30 -13.66
N HIS A 137 0.97 -18.56 -13.49
CA HIS A 137 1.68 -19.72 -14.04
C HIS A 137 1.26 -20.08 -15.47
N HIS A 138 0.28 -19.39 -16.06
CA HIS A 138 -0.17 -19.65 -17.41
C HIS A 138 0.88 -19.18 -18.43
N GLN A 139 1.22 -20.03 -19.43
CA GLN A 139 2.28 -19.73 -20.41
C GLN A 139 2.05 -18.43 -21.18
N ASN A 140 0.79 -18.09 -21.50
CA ASN A 140 0.48 -16.84 -22.20
C ASN A 140 0.76 -15.61 -21.33
N PHE A 141 0.56 -15.72 -20.01
CA PHE A 141 0.89 -14.64 -19.08
C PHE A 141 2.40 -14.42 -19.04
N LEU A 142 3.16 -15.50 -18.85
CA LEU A 142 4.62 -15.44 -18.85
C LEU A 142 5.19 -14.87 -20.17
N LYS A 143 4.64 -15.30 -21.31
CA LYS A 143 5.01 -14.77 -22.63
C LYS A 143 4.69 -13.28 -22.76
N LEU A 144 3.53 -12.84 -22.25
CA LEU A 144 3.21 -11.42 -22.25
C LEU A 144 4.19 -10.64 -21.38
N THR A 145 4.47 -11.10 -20.17
CA THR A 145 5.42 -10.43 -19.25
C THR A 145 6.78 -10.22 -19.88
N VAL A 146 7.33 -11.26 -20.51
CA VAL A 146 8.63 -11.14 -21.18
C VAL A 146 8.55 -10.19 -22.37
N SER A 147 7.51 -10.30 -23.21
CA SER A 147 7.40 -9.48 -24.41
C SER A 147 7.11 -8.01 -24.11
N SER A 148 6.21 -7.69 -23.19
CA SER A 148 5.88 -6.32 -22.78
C SER A 148 7.10 -5.64 -22.14
N THR A 149 7.77 -6.32 -21.21
CA THR A 149 8.97 -5.80 -20.54
C THR A 149 10.10 -5.57 -21.53
N THR A 150 10.35 -6.54 -22.43
CA THR A 150 11.42 -6.40 -23.43
C THR A 150 11.12 -5.27 -24.42
N SER A 151 9.86 -5.12 -24.82
CA SER A 151 9.43 -4.03 -25.71
C SER A 151 9.61 -2.68 -25.04
N LYS A 152 9.13 -2.52 -23.81
CA LYS A 152 9.26 -1.27 -23.03
C LYS A 152 10.73 -0.91 -22.78
N LEU A 153 11.55 -1.91 -22.50
CA LEU A 153 12.99 -1.73 -22.31
C LEU A 153 13.66 -1.17 -23.56
N LYS A 154 13.40 -1.81 -24.71
CA LYS A 154 14.07 -1.47 -25.99
C LYS A 154 13.58 -0.16 -26.60
N ASN A 155 12.29 0.12 -26.48
CA ASN A 155 11.67 1.22 -27.21
C ASN A 155 11.56 2.51 -26.38
N ASP A 156 11.54 2.40 -25.05
CA ASP A 156 11.31 3.55 -24.17
C ASP A 156 12.48 3.78 -23.22
N LEU A 157 12.83 2.79 -22.39
CA LEU A 157 13.85 2.97 -21.35
C LEU A 157 15.25 3.20 -21.91
N VAL A 158 15.72 2.33 -22.83
CA VAL A 158 17.07 2.49 -23.42
C VAL A 158 17.19 3.82 -24.19
N PRO A 159 16.26 4.18 -25.09
CA PRO A 159 16.33 5.48 -25.78
C PRO A 159 16.30 6.69 -24.84
N LEU A 160 15.51 6.65 -23.76
CA LEU A 160 15.49 7.73 -22.77
C LEU A 160 16.85 7.87 -22.07
N LEU A 161 17.48 6.75 -21.70
CA LEU A 161 18.81 6.78 -21.07
C LEU A 161 19.90 7.23 -22.04
N ASP A 162 19.85 6.77 -23.29
CA ASP A 162 20.80 7.16 -24.34
C ASP A 162 20.72 8.68 -24.60
N GLN A 163 19.52 9.22 -24.76
CA GLN A 163 19.32 10.65 -24.94
C GLN A 163 19.80 11.46 -23.72
N ALA A 164 19.46 11.01 -22.51
CA ALA A 164 19.91 11.69 -21.29
C ALA A 164 21.44 11.70 -21.19
N ALA A 165 22.11 10.63 -21.62
CA ALA A 165 23.57 10.55 -21.66
C ALA A 165 24.16 11.48 -22.73
N GLU A 166 23.59 11.51 -23.94
CA GLU A 166 24.04 12.37 -25.04
C GLU A 166 23.89 13.86 -24.71
N GLU A 167 22.75 14.24 -24.13
CA GLU A 167 22.42 15.63 -23.78
C GLU A 167 22.95 16.05 -22.40
N ASN A 168 23.61 15.15 -21.67
CA ASN A 168 24.08 15.35 -20.29
C ASN A 168 22.95 15.80 -19.34
N ILE A 169 21.75 15.24 -19.51
CA ILE A 169 20.59 15.48 -18.65
C ILE A 169 20.74 14.65 -17.38
N VAL A 170 20.62 15.28 -16.23
CA VAL A 170 20.53 14.58 -14.94
C VAL A 170 19.10 14.05 -14.79
N ILE A 171 18.98 12.73 -14.66
CA ILE A 171 17.71 12.03 -14.47
C ILE A 171 17.67 11.34 -13.10
N ASP A 172 16.49 11.27 -12.51
CA ASP A 172 16.25 10.46 -11.32
C ASP A 172 15.90 9.03 -11.74
N LEU A 173 16.83 8.09 -11.50
CA LEU A 173 16.63 6.69 -11.84
C LEU A 173 15.52 6.04 -11.02
N GLN A 174 15.19 6.56 -9.83
CA GLN A 174 14.08 6.05 -9.04
C GLN A 174 12.75 6.29 -9.76
N ASP A 175 12.49 7.54 -10.18
CA ASP A 175 11.28 7.91 -10.93
C ASP A 175 11.20 7.15 -12.28
N VAL A 176 12.32 7.07 -13.00
CA VAL A 176 12.40 6.33 -14.27
C VAL A 176 12.02 4.85 -14.09
N PHE A 177 12.58 4.18 -13.08
CA PHE A 177 12.25 2.76 -12.84
C PHE A 177 10.84 2.56 -12.29
N GLN A 178 10.32 3.49 -11.49
CA GLN A 178 8.93 3.45 -11.04
C GLN A 178 7.95 3.53 -12.22
N ARG A 179 8.19 4.45 -13.17
CA ARG A 179 7.39 4.58 -14.41
C ARG A 179 7.49 3.34 -15.29
N PHE A 180 8.70 2.81 -15.47
CA PHE A 180 8.90 1.56 -16.19
C PHE A 180 8.09 0.39 -15.60
N MET A 181 8.14 0.23 -14.27
CA MET A 181 7.38 -0.80 -13.55
C MET A 181 5.88 -0.57 -13.66
N PHE A 182 5.44 0.69 -13.60
CA PHE A 182 4.04 1.05 -13.72
C PHE A 182 3.46 0.78 -15.12
N ASP A 183 4.17 1.16 -16.18
CA ASP A 183 3.75 0.90 -17.56
C ASP A 183 3.71 -0.61 -17.85
N THR A 184 4.74 -1.36 -17.44
CA THR A 184 4.77 -2.82 -17.63
C THR A 184 3.67 -3.53 -16.83
N ALA A 185 3.41 -3.13 -15.59
CA ALA A 185 2.30 -3.65 -14.80
C ALA A 185 0.94 -3.29 -15.40
N SER A 186 0.79 -2.07 -15.94
CA SER A 186 -0.43 -1.61 -16.60
C SER A 186 -0.74 -2.42 -17.85
N ILE A 187 0.27 -2.75 -18.65
CA ILE A 187 0.12 -3.65 -19.81
C ILE A 187 -0.34 -5.04 -19.36
N LEU A 188 0.24 -5.58 -18.28
CA LEU A 188 -0.15 -6.91 -17.78
C LEU A 188 -1.57 -6.95 -17.23
N MET A 189 -1.96 -5.93 -16.47
CA MET A 189 -3.25 -5.88 -15.79
C MET A 189 -4.38 -5.46 -16.72
N THR A 190 -4.12 -4.46 -17.56
CA THR A 190 -5.15 -3.78 -18.35
C THR A 190 -5.04 -4.07 -19.83
N GLY A 191 -3.87 -4.53 -20.31
CA GLY A 191 -3.53 -4.68 -21.72
C GLY A 191 -3.27 -3.37 -22.47
N TYR A 192 -3.13 -2.24 -21.76
CA TYR A 192 -2.79 -0.94 -22.32
C TYR A 192 -1.52 -0.38 -21.67
N ASP A 193 -0.73 0.29 -22.49
CA ASP A 193 0.43 1.06 -22.05
C ASP A 193 -0.02 2.46 -21.63
N GLN A 194 0.36 2.90 -20.43
CA GLN A 194 0.05 4.25 -19.96
C GLN A 194 1.03 5.29 -20.49
N MET A 195 2.16 4.83 -21.07
CA MET A 195 3.19 5.66 -21.67
C MET A 195 3.69 6.73 -20.67
N SER A 196 3.75 6.38 -19.38
CA SER A 196 4.25 7.27 -18.33
C SER A 196 5.76 7.46 -18.41
N LEU A 197 6.47 6.49 -18.98
CA LEU A 197 7.88 6.59 -19.32
C LEU A 197 8.02 7.18 -20.72
N SER A 198 8.14 8.51 -20.80
CA SER A 198 8.42 9.26 -22.04
C SER A 198 9.40 10.40 -21.77
N ILE A 199 9.92 11.03 -22.81
CA ILE A 199 10.87 12.16 -22.70
C ILE A 199 10.22 13.34 -21.94
N GLU A 200 8.92 13.58 -22.14
CA GLU A 200 8.19 14.65 -21.46
C GLU A 200 7.96 14.38 -19.97
N MET A 201 8.15 13.12 -19.52
CA MET A 201 7.97 12.65 -18.14
C MET A 201 6.69 13.22 -17.48
N PRO A 202 5.50 13.00 -18.07
CA PRO A 202 4.26 13.60 -17.59
C PRO A 202 3.96 13.21 -16.14
N GLU A 203 3.25 14.06 -15.40
CA GLU A 203 2.84 13.73 -14.04
C GLU A 203 1.96 12.48 -14.02
N VAL A 204 2.31 11.51 -13.18
CA VAL A 204 1.61 10.22 -13.10
C VAL A 204 0.58 10.32 -11.98
N GLU A 205 -0.66 10.70 -12.30
CA GLU A 205 -1.78 10.79 -11.34
C GLU A 205 -1.93 9.50 -10.50
N PHE A 206 -1.57 8.33 -11.07
CA PHE A 206 -1.56 7.07 -10.33
C PHE A 206 -0.54 7.04 -9.19
N SER A 207 0.68 7.54 -9.42
CA SER A 207 1.74 7.52 -8.40
C SER A 207 1.34 8.40 -7.22
N GLU A 208 0.85 9.61 -7.50
CA GLU A 208 0.40 10.53 -6.46
C GLU A 208 -0.79 9.95 -5.67
N ALA A 209 -1.77 9.36 -6.36
CA ALA A 209 -2.90 8.69 -5.71
C ALA A 209 -2.45 7.49 -4.85
N ALA A 210 -1.45 6.73 -5.31
CA ALA A 210 -0.87 5.61 -4.56
C ALA A 210 -0.14 6.10 -3.30
N ASP A 211 0.67 7.16 -3.41
CA ASP A 211 1.38 7.76 -2.28
C ASP A 211 0.40 8.29 -1.21
N PHE A 212 -0.69 8.94 -1.63
CA PHE A 212 -1.74 9.38 -0.70
C PHE A 212 -2.45 8.20 -0.02
N ALA A 213 -2.69 7.10 -0.74
CA ALA A 213 -3.28 5.91 -0.17
C ALA A 213 -2.32 5.24 0.83
N GLU A 214 -1.04 5.10 0.50
CA GLU A 214 -0.03 4.50 1.38
C GLU A 214 0.15 5.34 2.65
N GLU A 215 0.31 6.65 2.51
CA GLU A 215 0.40 7.60 3.64
C GLU A 215 -0.81 7.42 4.56
N ALA A 216 -2.02 7.43 4.02
CA ALA A 216 -3.24 7.27 4.80
C ALA A 216 -3.36 5.91 5.49
N LEU A 217 -3.00 4.82 4.81
CA LEU A 217 -2.96 3.48 5.41
C LEU A 217 -1.99 3.45 6.59
N PHE A 218 -0.78 4.01 6.44
CA PHE A 218 0.19 4.10 7.52
C PHE A 218 -0.37 4.88 8.73
N TYR A 219 -0.98 6.05 8.49
CA TYR A 219 -1.60 6.84 9.57
C TYR A 219 -2.74 6.13 10.29
N ARG A 220 -3.53 5.31 9.59
CA ARG A 220 -4.62 4.51 10.18
C ARG A 220 -4.12 3.45 11.17
N HIS A 221 -2.88 2.96 11.03
CA HIS A 221 -2.28 2.02 11.98
C HIS A 221 -1.86 2.71 13.30
N LEU A 222 -1.54 4.00 13.26
CA LEU A 222 -1.09 4.76 14.43
C LEU A 222 -2.21 5.47 15.18
N LYS A 223 -3.32 5.80 14.50
CA LYS A 223 -4.44 6.53 15.09
C LYS A 223 -5.58 5.60 15.55
N PRO A 224 -6.20 5.87 16.71
CA PRO A 224 -7.45 5.24 17.10
C PRO A 224 -8.52 5.34 16.00
N VAL A 225 -9.28 4.26 15.81
CA VAL A 225 -10.31 4.13 14.77
C VAL A 225 -11.31 5.28 14.77
N ILE A 226 -11.69 5.77 15.95
CA ILE A 226 -12.64 6.87 16.11
C ILE A 226 -12.11 8.16 15.48
N LEU A 227 -10.80 8.44 15.62
CA LEU A 227 -10.21 9.70 15.17
C LEU A 227 -10.14 9.77 13.64
N TRP A 228 -9.61 8.74 12.99
CA TRP A 228 -9.51 8.76 11.53
C TRP A 228 -10.89 8.62 10.87
N ARG A 229 -11.84 7.89 11.47
CA ARG A 229 -13.23 7.88 10.98
C ARG A 229 -13.90 9.24 11.05
N LEU A 230 -13.63 10.00 12.11
CA LEU A 230 -14.14 11.38 12.22
C LEU A 230 -13.49 12.30 11.17
N GLN A 231 -12.18 12.15 10.93
CA GLN A 231 -11.48 12.88 9.86
C GLN A 231 -12.05 12.56 8.48
N ASN A 232 -12.34 11.28 8.21
CA ASN A 232 -13.02 10.85 7.00
C ASN A 232 -14.43 11.46 6.93
N LEU A 233 -15.22 11.41 7.99
CA LEU A 233 -16.58 11.97 8.00
C LEU A 233 -16.61 13.48 7.69
N ILE A 234 -15.70 14.25 8.28
CA ILE A 234 -15.61 15.71 8.10
C ILE A 234 -14.89 16.07 6.78
N GLY A 235 -14.15 15.12 6.18
CA GLY A 235 -13.43 15.32 4.93
C GLY A 235 -12.20 16.21 5.09
N VAL A 236 -11.40 15.99 6.13
CA VAL A 236 -10.21 16.81 6.42
C VAL A 236 -8.95 15.96 6.64
N GLY A 237 -7.81 16.55 6.30
CA GLY A 237 -6.50 15.94 6.50
C GLY A 237 -6.24 14.76 5.56
N VAL A 238 -5.44 13.81 6.03
CA VAL A 238 -4.95 12.64 5.27
C VAL A 238 -6.10 11.79 4.72
N GLU A 239 -7.21 11.68 5.46
CA GLU A 239 -8.41 10.94 5.02
C GLU A 239 -9.12 11.58 3.82
N SER A 240 -9.02 12.91 3.67
CA SER A 240 -9.55 13.57 2.46
C SER A 240 -8.74 13.19 1.22
N LYS A 241 -7.41 13.13 1.34
CA LYS A 241 -6.53 12.70 0.25
C LYS A 241 -6.79 11.24 -0.12
N MET A 242 -6.97 10.38 0.89
CA MET A 242 -7.37 8.98 0.71
C MET A 242 -8.68 8.83 -0.08
N ARG A 243 -9.67 9.70 0.18
CA ARG A 243 -10.91 9.71 -0.60
C ARG A 243 -10.66 10.05 -2.06
N THR A 244 -9.89 11.10 -2.34
CA THR A 244 -9.52 11.49 -3.70
C THR A 244 -8.78 10.36 -4.42
N ALA A 245 -7.82 9.71 -3.76
CA ALA A 245 -7.13 8.53 -4.29
C ALA A 245 -8.09 7.37 -4.58
N SER A 246 -9.02 7.08 -3.67
CA SER A 246 -10.04 6.04 -3.86
C SER A 246 -10.96 6.34 -5.06
N GLU A 247 -11.41 7.58 -5.21
CA GLU A 247 -12.21 8.03 -6.35
C GLU A 247 -11.45 7.89 -7.68
N PHE A 248 -10.18 8.29 -7.69
CA PHE A 248 -9.29 8.12 -8.84
C PHE A 248 -9.16 6.64 -9.24
N PHE A 249 -8.80 5.76 -8.30
CA PHE A 249 -8.70 4.32 -8.58
C PHE A 249 -10.04 3.74 -9.03
N ASN A 250 -11.15 4.11 -8.38
CA ASN A 250 -12.49 3.67 -8.79
C ASN A 250 -12.81 4.07 -10.23
N SER A 251 -12.56 5.32 -10.61
CA SER A 251 -12.75 5.82 -11.96
C SER A 251 -11.86 5.08 -12.97
N MET A 252 -10.57 4.95 -12.68
CA MET A 252 -9.60 4.26 -13.53
C MET A 252 -10.02 2.80 -13.77
N PHE A 253 -10.26 2.03 -12.71
CA PHE A 253 -10.65 0.63 -12.83
C PHE A 253 -12.01 0.46 -13.51
N ALA A 254 -12.98 1.33 -13.22
CA ALA A 254 -14.28 1.31 -13.91
C ALA A 254 -14.13 1.56 -15.42
N LYS A 255 -13.28 2.53 -15.81
CA LYS A 255 -12.98 2.81 -17.21
C LYS A 255 -12.38 1.57 -17.90
N ILE A 256 -11.35 0.97 -17.31
CA ILE A 256 -10.69 -0.24 -17.85
C ILE A 256 -11.70 -1.38 -18.02
N ILE A 257 -12.46 -1.69 -16.97
CA ILE A 257 -13.47 -2.77 -17.00
C ILE A 257 -14.52 -2.49 -18.08
N SER A 258 -15.00 -1.25 -18.18
CA SER A 258 -16.03 -0.88 -19.15
C SER A 258 -15.54 -0.98 -20.60
N THR A 259 -14.29 -0.58 -20.87
CA THR A 259 -13.66 -0.69 -22.19
C THR A 259 -13.52 -2.16 -22.57
N ARG A 260 -12.99 -3.00 -21.67
CA ARG A 260 -12.82 -4.43 -21.92
C ARG A 260 -14.14 -5.16 -22.16
N ARG A 261 -15.19 -4.87 -21.37
CA ARG A 261 -16.53 -5.43 -21.59
C ARG A 261 -17.14 -5.02 -22.94
N LYS A 262 -16.81 -3.83 -23.46
CA LYS A 262 -17.26 -3.40 -24.80
C LYS A 262 -16.54 -4.16 -25.91
N GLU A 263 -15.24 -4.37 -25.78
CA GLU A 263 -14.43 -5.16 -26.73
C GLU A 263 -14.87 -6.62 -26.79
N GLU A 264 -15.27 -7.21 -25.65
CA GLU A 264 -15.86 -8.56 -25.61
C GLU A 264 -17.19 -8.63 -26.37
N LYS A 265 -18.07 -7.64 -26.15
CA LYS A 265 -19.39 -7.59 -26.79
C LYS A 265 -19.34 -7.26 -28.28
N SER A 266 -18.31 -6.56 -28.76
CA SER A 266 -18.14 -6.23 -30.17
C SER A 266 -17.53 -7.39 -31.00
N GLY A 267 -17.34 -8.56 -30.40
CA GLY A 267 -16.92 -9.78 -31.12
C GLY A 267 -15.49 -9.71 -31.63
N GLY A 268 -14.58 -9.06 -30.91
CA GLY A 268 -13.17 -9.04 -31.29
C GLY A 268 -12.89 -8.35 -32.62
N LYS A 269 -13.68 -7.34 -33.02
CA LYS A 269 -13.19 -6.33 -33.97
C LYS A 269 -12.09 -5.55 -33.26
N LYS A 270 -10.86 -6.02 -33.44
CA LYS A 270 -9.63 -5.31 -33.12
C LYS A 270 -9.67 -3.95 -33.82
N GLU A 271 -10.08 -2.91 -33.10
CA GLU A 271 -9.60 -1.58 -33.42
C GLU A 271 -8.10 -1.62 -33.11
N GLN A 272 -7.31 -1.84 -34.16
CA GLN A 272 -5.91 -1.44 -34.14
C GLN A 272 -5.91 0.05 -33.83
N THR A 273 -5.66 0.42 -32.58
CA THR A 273 -5.14 1.75 -32.32
C THR A 273 -3.71 1.71 -32.85
N ILE A 274 -3.59 2.11 -34.11
CA ILE A 274 -2.32 2.28 -34.81
C ILE A 274 -1.63 3.45 -34.12
N ASN A 275 -0.64 3.16 -33.28
CA ASN A 275 0.45 4.13 -33.09
C ASN A 275 1.23 4.18 -34.40
N ALA A 276 1.81 5.34 -34.70
CA ALA A 276 2.37 5.73 -36.00
C ALA A 276 3.49 4.82 -36.58
N GLU A 277 3.82 3.70 -35.94
CA GLU A 277 4.97 2.84 -36.29
C GLU A 277 4.66 1.34 -36.44
N GLY A 278 3.40 0.91 -36.37
CA GLY A 278 2.99 -0.39 -36.96
C GLY A 278 3.48 -1.68 -36.27
N THR A 279 3.87 -1.65 -34.99
CA THR A 279 4.27 -2.86 -34.23
C THR A 279 3.07 -3.55 -33.57
N PRO A 280 2.82 -4.87 -33.78
CA PRO A 280 1.73 -5.58 -33.11
C PRO A 280 2.01 -5.75 -31.61
N GLN A 281 1.13 -5.22 -30.75
CA GLN A 281 1.17 -5.50 -29.31
C GLN A 281 0.84 -6.98 -29.05
N ALA A 282 1.71 -7.67 -28.29
CA ALA A 282 1.32 -8.90 -27.65
C ALA A 282 0.20 -8.57 -26.64
N GLN A 283 -0.96 -9.20 -26.79
CA GLN A 283 -2.11 -8.98 -25.91
C GLN A 283 -2.49 -10.31 -25.25
N LEU A 284 -2.74 -10.28 -23.94
CA LEU A 284 -3.40 -11.37 -23.23
C LEU A 284 -4.76 -11.66 -23.87
N SER A 285 -5.19 -12.93 -23.88
CA SER A 285 -6.58 -13.24 -24.21
C SER A 285 -7.49 -12.50 -23.23
N LEU A 286 -8.64 -11.99 -23.72
CA LEU A 286 -9.56 -11.15 -22.94
C LEU A 286 -9.94 -11.77 -21.57
N GLY A 287 -10.03 -13.10 -21.49
CA GLY A 287 -10.32 -13.81 -20.23
C GLY A 287 -9.25 -13.69 -19.14
N SER A 288 -7.98 -13.45 -19.48
CA SER A 288 -6.91 -13.33 -18.48
C SER A 288 -6.82 -11.93 -17.87
N SER A 289 -7.18 -10.87 -18.62
CA SER A 289 -7.14 -9.47 -18.12
C SER A 289 -8.36 -9.11 -17.28
N GLY A 290 -9.57 -9.56 -17.65
CA GLY A 290 -10.77 -9.38 -16.83
C GLY A 290 -10.66 -10.06 -15.45
N PHE A 291 -9.86 -11.12 -15.37
CA PHE A 291 -9.60 -11.85 -14.14
C PHE A 291 -8.57 -11.16 -13.22
N PHE A 292 -7.57 -10.46 -13.77
CA PHE A 292 -6.66 -9.60 -12.98
C PHE A 292 -7.41 -8.51 -12.22
N LEU A 293 -8.36 -7.86 -12.90
CA LEU A 293 -9.18 -6.80 -12.32
C LEU A 293 -10.11 -7.35 -11.24
N SER A 294 -10.60 -8.59 -11.39
CA SER A 294 -11.39 -9.29 -10.37
C SER A 294 -10.56 -9.68 -9.13
N ILE A 295 -9.27 -9.98 -9.28
CA ILE A 295 -8.37 -10.29 -8.14
C ILE A 295 -8.06 -9.04 -7.31
N LEU A 296 -7.97 -7.88 -7.97
CA LEU A 296 -7.60 -6.62 -7.34
C LEU A 296 -8.78 -5.84 -6.78
N LYS A 297 -10.03 -6.09 -7.23
CA LYS A 297 -11.15 -5.18 -6.92
C LYS A 297 -12.56 -5.78 -6.83
N LEU A 298 -12.68 -7.06 -6.49
CA LEU A 298 -13.94 -7.55 -5.92
C LEU A 298 -13.73 -7.66 -4.44
#